data_AF-A0A397A7Y5-F1
#
_entry.id   AF-A0A397A7Y5-F1
#
_cell.length_a   1.000
_cell.length_b   1.000
_cell.length_c   1.000
_cell.angle_alpha   90.00
_cell.angle_beta   90.00
_cell.angle_gamma   90.00
#
_symmetry.space_group_name_H-M   'P 1'
#
loop_
_entity.id
_entity.type
_entity.pdbx_description
1 polymer ?
#
loop_
_entity_poly.entity_id
_entity_poly.type
_entity_poly.pdbx_seq_one_letter_code
_entity_poly.pdbx_strand_id
1 'polypeptide(L)'
;MESEASSAVPPCSKKGKKSGVTDRAPKTVWTTEMVSTLLDKRCDDFAASFELHRSAAQLSIIWGKIALAINVQHGASVPELAVKNKF
;
A
#
# COMPACT_ATOMS: atom_id res chain seq x y z
N MET A 1 -42.92 27.82 -31.78
CA MET A 1 -42.51 26.40 -31.66
C MET A 1 -41.07 26.34 -32.14
N GLU A 2 -40.18 27.06 -31.47
CA GLU A 2 -39.36 26.57 -30.34
C GLU A 2 -38.35 25.51 -30.81
N SER A 3 -37.09 25.93 -30.75
CA SER A 3 -35.88 25.18 -31.06
C SER A 3 -35.66 24.06 -30.04
N GLU A 4 -35.18 22.91 -30.49
CA GLU A 4 -34.42 22.03 -29.62
C GLU A 4 -33.14 21.57 -30.32
N ALA A 5 -32.03 22.09 -29.80
CA ALA A 5 -30.69 21.67 -30.13
C ALA A 5 -30.37 20.38 -29.37
N SER A 6 -29.81 19.38 -30.04
CA SER A 6 -28.99 18.37 -29.37
C SER A 6 -27.64 18.34 -30.06
N SER A 7 -26.75 19.16 -29.49
CA SER A 7 -25.41 19.42 -29.99
C SER A 7 -24.50 18.23 -29.71
N ALA A 8 -23.69 17.93 -30.72
CA ALA A 8 -22.74 16.85 -30.75
C ALA A 8 -21.73 16.87 -29.59
N VAL A 9 -21.31 15.67 -29.21
CA VAL A 9 -20.20 15.33 -28.31
C VAL A 9 -19.02 16.33 -28.36
N PRO A 10 -18.58 16.89 -27.22
CA PRO A 10 -17.37 17.69 -27.21
C PRO A 10 -16.13 16.80 -27.40
N PRO A 11 -15.14 17.22 -28.21
CA PRO A 11 -13.89 16.48 -28.38
C PRO A 11 -13.08 16.49 -27.07
N CYS A 12 -12.68 15.30 -26.64
CA CYS A 12 -11.79 15.05 -25.52
C CYS A 12 -10.48 15.84 -25.69
N SER A 13 -10.39 16.98 -25.01
CA SER A 13 -9.23 17.86 -25.07
C SER A 13 -8.11 17.29 -24.22
N LYS A 14 -7.04 16.84 -24.87
CA LYS A 14 -5.76 16.48 -24.25
C LYS A 14 -5.29 17.63 -23.36
N LYS A 15 -5.25 17.43 -22.04
CA LYS A 15 -4.65 18.39 -21.11
C LYS A 15 -3.64 17.72 -20.20
N GLY A 16 -2.38 18.03 -20.45
CA GLY A 16 -1.36 18.16 -19.43
C GLY A 16 -0.85 16.85 -18.87
N LYS A 17 0.32 16.47 -19.38
CA LYS A 17 1.35 15.72 -18.66
C LYS A 17 1.56 16.41 -17.31
N LYS A 18 0.81 16.02 -16.28
CA LYS A 18 1.24 16.22 -14.90
C LYS A 18 2.38 15.24 -14.74
N SER A 19 3.60 15.75 -14.85
CA SER A 19 4.74 15.18 -14.15
C SER A 19 4.30 15.05 -12.70
N GLY A 20 3.65 13.94 -12.38
CA GLY A 20 3.43 13.55 -11.02
C GLY A 20 4.83 13.43 -10.47
N VAL A 21 5.23 14.42 -9.67
CA VAL A 21 6.19 14.19 -8.60
C VAL A 21 5.85 12.81 -8.11
N THR A 22 6.72 11.85 -8.41
CA THR A 22 6.73 10.60 -7.67
C THR A 22 7.04 11.11 -6.28
N ASP A 23 5.99 11.38 -5.53
CA ASP A 23 6.02 11.58 -4.10
C ASP A 23 6.67 10.29 -3.62
N ARG A 24 8.00 10.36 -3.51
CA ARG A 24 8.79 9.26 -3.00
C ARG A 24 8.31 9.20 -1.57
N ALA A 25 7.35 8.32 -1.32
CA ALA A 25 6.84 8.03 0.01
C ALA A 25 8.05 8.07 0.95
N PRO A 26 7.97 8.83 2.05
CA PRO A 26 9.11 9.05 2.94
C PRO A 26 9.84 7.73 3.14
N LYS A 27 11.14 7.68 2.83
CA LYS A 27 11.92 6.45 2.97
C LYS A 27 11.77 5.99 4.41
N THR A 28 11.09 4.86 4.62
CA THR A 28 10.96 4.27 5.94
C THR A 28 12.36 3.98 6.47
N VAL A 29 12.72 4.63 7.58
CA VAL A 29 13.93 4.32 8.32
C VAL A 29 13.64 3.09 9.16
N TRP A 30 14.35 2.00 8.86
CA TRP A 30 14.20 0.74 9.58
C TRP A 30 15.15 0.69 10.75
N THR A 31 14.61 0.69 11.97
CA THR A 31 15.40 0.41 13.17
C THR A 31 15.52 -1.09 13.37
N THR A 32 16.53 -1.52 14.14
CA THR A 32 16.72 -2.93 14.50
C THR A 32 15.47 -3.49 15.19
N GLU A 33 14.85 -2.72 16.08
CA GLU A 33 13.66 -3.13 16.84
C GLU A 33 12.43 -3.35 15.93
N MET A 34 12.24 -2.48 14.93
CA MET A 34 11.17 -2.65 13.93
C MET A 34 11.38 -3.91 13.10
N VAL A 35 12.64 -4.20 12.73
CA VAL A 35 13.00 -5.42 11.97
C VAL A 35 12.84 -6.66 12.85
N SER A 36 13.22 -6.62 14.12
CA SER A 36 12.99 -7.72 15.06
C SER A 36 11.50 -8.02 15.19
N THR A 37 10.66 -6.98 15.31
CA THR A 37 9.20 -7.13 15.38
C THR A 37 8.61 -7.69 14.08
N LEU A 38 9.15 -7.27 12.93
CA LEU A 38 8.78 -7.83 11.63
C LEU A 38 9.07 -9.34 11.56
N LEU A 39 10.27 -9.74 11.97
CA LEU A 39 10.69 -11.14 11.95
C LEU A 39 9.86 -12.00 12.91
N ASP A 40 9.67 -11.55 14.15
CA ASP A 40 8.83 -12.19 15.16
C ASP A 40 7.40 -12.43 14.61
N LYS A 41 6.75 -11.39 14.14
CA LYS A 41 5.37 -11.51 13.65
C LYS A 41 5.26 -12.37 12.39
N ARG A 42 6.23 -12.28 11.47
CA ARG A 42 6.18 -13.06 10.22
C ARG A 42 6.51 -14.53 10.46
N CYS A 43 7.57 -14.82 11.21
CA CYS A 43 8.13 -16.16 11.37
C CYS A 43 7.52 -16.93 12.55
N ASP A 44 6.93 -16.26 13.54
CA ASP A 44 6.29 -16.92 14.68
C ASP A 44 4.76 -16.81 14.57
N ASP A 45 4.17 -15.62 14.73
CA ASP A 45 2.70 -15.47 14.80
C ASP A 45 1.98 -15.89 13.51
N PHE A 46 2.52 -15.49 12.35
CA PHE A 46 1.84 -15.65 11.06
C PHE A 46 2.49 -16.69 10.14
N ALA A 47 3.51 -17.43 10.57
CA ALA A 47 4.23 -18.37 9.70
C ALA A 47 3.30 -19.39 9.03
N ALA A 48 2.46 -20.06 9.82
CA ALA A 48 1.47 -20.99 9.28
C ALA A 48 0.47 -20.31 8.32
N SER A 49 0.12 -19.04 8.57
CA SER A 49 -0.78 -18.29 7.70
C SER A 49 -0.13 -17.99 6.33
N PHE A 50 1.18 -17.71 6.31
CA PHE A 50 1.92 -17.51 5.07
C PHE A 50 2.11 -18.81 4.26
N GLU A 51 2.25 -19.95 4.92
CA GLU A 51 2.39 -21.25 4.26
C GLU A 51 1.07 -21.80 3.72
N LEU A 52 -0.03 -21.58 4.45
CA LEU A 52 -1.34 -22.13 4.10
C LEU A 52 -2.05 -21.35 2.98
N HIS A 53 -1.84 -20.04 2.88
CA HIS A 53 -2.61 -19.19 1.98
C HIS A 53 -1.97 -19.00 0.59
N ARG A 54 -2.69 -19.41 -0.47
CA ARG A 54 -2.30 -19.14 -1.88
C ARG A 54 -2.85 -17.82 -2.46
N SER A 55 -3.74 -17.13 -1.74
CA SER A 55 -4.36 -15.90 -2.26
C SER A 55 -3.54 -14.66 -1.89
N ALA A 56 -3.17 -13.88 -2.91
CA ALA A 56 -2.45 -12.61 -2.73
C ALA A 56 -3.21 -11.60 -1.85
N ALA A 57 -4.54 -11.61 -1.89
CA ALA A 57 -5.37 -10.71 -1.07
C ALA A 57 -5.25 -11.05 0.43
N GLN A 58 -5.23 -12.35 0.77
CA GLN A 58 -5.08 -12.79 2.16
C GLN A 58 -3.68 -12.46 2.68
N LEU A 59 -2.65 -12.67 1.86
CA LEU A 59 -1.28 -12.28 2.20
C LEU A 59 -1.14 -10.78 2.43
N SER A 60 -1.79 -9.95 1.61
CA SER A 60 -1.78 -8.49 1.80
C SER A 60 -2.46 -8.08 3.11
N ILE A 61 -3.55 -8.73 3.51
CA ILE A 61 -4.18 -8.50 4.82
C ILE A 61 -3.21 -8.83 5.96
N ILE A 62 -2.49 -9.96 5.87
CA ILE A 62 -1.54 -10.37 6.90
C ILE A 62 -0.37 -9.37 6.97
N TRP A 63 0.20 -8.98 5.83
CA TRP A 63 1.23 -7.94 5.80
C TRP A 63 0.72 -6.61 6.37
N GLY A 64 -0.54 -6.26 6.13
CA GLY A 64 -1.19 -5.09 6.73
C GLY A 64 -1.26 -5.18 8.26
N LYS A 65 -1.56 -6.36 8.81
CA LYS A 65 -1.54 -6.61 10.26
C LYS A 65 -0.13 -6.45 10.86
N ILE A 66 0.89 -6.96 10.18
CA ILE A 66 2.29 -6.80 10.61
C ILE A 66 2.69 -5.33 10.58
N ALA A 67 2.34 -4.60 9.51
CA ALA A 67 2.61 -3.16 9.41
C ALA A 67 1.93 -2.38 10.55
N LEU A 68 0.67 -2.69 10.85
CA LEU A 68 -0.04 -2.08 11.97
C LEU A 68 0.65 -2.36 13.31
N ALA A 69 1.08 -3.60 13.55
CA ALA A 69 1.77 -3.97 14.78
C ALA A 69 3.08 -3.19 14.97
N ILE A 70 3.87 -3.01 13.90
CA ILE A 70 5.10 -2.20 13.91
C ILE A 70 4.77 -0.74 14.21
N ASN A 71 3.74 -0.19 13.55
CA ASN A 71 3.35 1.20 13.72
C ASN A 71 2.88 1.51 15.13
N VAL A 72 2.09 0.61 15.72
CA VAL A 72 1.58 0.76 17.10
C VAL A 72 2.69 0.61 18.13
N GLN A 73 3.60 -0.35 17.97
CA GLN A 73 4.66 -0.60 18.96
C GLN A 73 5.78 0.44 18.91
N HIS A 74 6.15 0.89 17.71
CA HIS A 74 7.34 1.74 17.51
C HIS A 74 6.99 3.20 17.20
N GLY A 75 5.71 3.58 17.23
CA GLY A 75 5.25 4.93 16.87
C GLY A 75 5.60 5.32 15.44
N ALA A 76 5.66 4.32 14.54
CA ALA A 76 6.07 4.49 13.15
C ALA A 76 4.87 4.65 12.20
N SER A 77 5.15 5.04 10.96
CA SER A 77 4.17 5.06 9.87
C SER A 77 4.75 4.33 8.66
N VAL A 78 4.71 3.00 8.74
CA VAL A 78 5.20 2.08 7.70
C VAL A 78 4.00 1.52 6.92
N PRO A 79 3.98 1.67 5.58
CA PRO A 79 2.95 1.04 4.76
C PRO A 79 3.21 -0.46 4.59
N GLU A 80 2.14 -1.24 4.39
CA GLU A 80 2.17 -2.69 4.12
C GLU A 80 3.20 -3.08 3.04
N LEU A 81 3.23 -2.35 1.93
CA LEU A 81 4.18 -2.58 0.84
C LEU A 81 5.65 -2.44 1.28
N ALA A 82 5.96 -1.49 2.17
CA ALA A 82 7.32 -1.31 2.67
C ALA A 82 7.74 -2.47 3.58
N VAL A 83 6.81 -2.97 4.40
CA VAL A 83 7.05 -4.15 5.25
C VAL A 83 7.35 -5.37 4.40
N LYS A 84 6.51 -5.64 3.40
CA LYS A 84 6.70 -6.75 2.47
C LYS A 84 8.00 -6.64 1.69
N ASN A 85 8.39 -5.44 1.25
CA ASN A 85 9.65 -5.24 0.52
C ASN A 85 10.89 -5.34 1.41
N LYS A 86 10.73 -5.16 2.73
CA LYS A 86 11.83 -5.24 3.69
C LYS A 86 12.15 -6.68 4.10
N PHE A 87 11.12 -7.52 4.18
CA PHE A 87 11.23 -8.95 4.44
C PHE A 87 11.76 -9.69 3.21
#